data_AF-A0A6J2JAN1-F1
#
_entry.id   AF-A0A6J2JAN1-F1
#
_cell.length_a   1.000
_cell.length_b   1.000
_cell.length_c   1.000
_cell.angle_alpha   90.00
_cell.angle_beta   90.00
_cell.angle_gamma   90.00
#
_symmetry.space_group_name_H-M   'P 1'
#
loop_
_entity.id
_entity.type
_entity.pdbx_description
1 polymer ?
#
loop_
_entity_poly.entity_id
_entity_poly.type
_entity_poly.pdbx_seq_one_letter_code
_entity_poly.pdbx_strand_id
1 'polypeptide(L)'
;MLLFYCSLAIIAVVSAKNEEYMGFRVYNLTFSTQEQQDKFHLLKSDLIEFWQRPNLQRNVVGQAMVPPSHFPWFEEQLEKLGIERSLHVTDVFEFLKEKDPTPMLRNNRNFDYTDFYRYNEILNHLNTLKESYANNPNINVDIIQHGVTDQNRPLVYLKISRATTAIRPVVIIEAGIIPNEWITIPAVLNTVDRILEGSAYLDAFDWIVVPVVNPDGYEYTHTNLRLWSKSRSTRSNLGIICPGVNINRNFDLDWSHFDSSSSPCSHLYAGVEPFSEPETKLLKHLIDEYGTRTRLYLSLQNNGGFLTYPWHFEKAASGMFRQHHLTGIDAVNAMNENYILGAASVVFGERASGTSVDYVRSNGLLYTFNIDIVQRGNGVLIPAGEIRSIVDDVWRGISAIVNSII
;
A
#
# COMPACT_ATOMS: atom_id res chain seq x y z
N MET A 1 13.03 55.40 36.44
CA MET A 1 12.79 54.00 36.80
C MET A 1 11.41 53.60 36.29
N LEU A 2 11.34 53.07 35.07
CA LEU A 2 10.15 52.39 34.55
C LEU A 2 10.65 51.32 33.58
N LEU A 3 10.41 50.07 33.98
CA LEU A 3 10.95 48.85 33.40
C LEU A 3 10.29 48.53 32.06
N PHE A 4 11.12 48.17 31.09
CA PHE A 4 10.76 47.41 29.91
C PHE A 4 10.22 46.03 30.32
N TYR A 5 9.03 45.66 29.85
CA TYR A 5 8.62 44.27 29.72
C TYR A 5 8.40 43.99 28.23
N CYS A 6 9.41 43.37 27.61
CA CYS A 6 9.30 42.73 26.30
C CYS A 6 8.80 41.31 26.53
N SER A 7 7.53 41.04 26.22
CA SER A 7 6.98 39.68 26.15
C SER A 7 7.22 39.13 24.74
N LEU A 8 8.35 38.43 24.56
CA LEU A 8 8.56 37.55 23.41
C LEU A 8 7.90 36.20 23.70
N ALA A 9 6.66 36.02 23.22
CA ALA A 9 6.07 34.70 23.07
C ALA A 9 6.55 34.12 21.74
N ILE A 10 7.65 33.37 21.76
CA ILE A 10 8.02 32.47 20.67
C ILE A 10 7.30 31.15 20.95
N ILE A 11 6.10 31.00 20.41
CA ILE A 11 5.52 29.66 20.22
C ILE A 11 6.08 29.16 18.89
N ALA A 12 7.29 28.61 18.93
CA ALA A 12 7.72 27.69 17.90
C ALA A 12 7.04 26.35 18.19
N VAL A 13 5.88 26.10 17.59
CA VAL A 13 5.41 24.71 17.44
C VAL A 13 6.33 24.07 16.41
N VAL A 14 7.51 23.62 16.84
CA VAL A 14 8.22 22.59 16.09
C VAL A 14 7.35 21.35 16.26
N SER A 15 6.49 21.08 15.28
CA SER A 15 5.80 19.79 15.23
C SER A 15 6.89 18.76 14.97
N ALA A 16 7.26 18.05 16.02
CA ALA A 16 8.19 16.95 15.92
C ALA A 16 7.62 15.92 14.92
N LYS A 17 8.32 15.69 13.81
CA LYS A 17 7.97 14.70 12.78
C LYS A 17 9.23 13.89 12.46
N ASN A 18 9.10 12.57 12.50
CA ASN A 18 10.14 11.60 12.13
C ASN A 18 11.33 11.43 13.11
N GLU A 19 11.36 12.09 14.28
CA GLU A 19 12.49 12.02 15.23
C GLU A 19 12.78 10.60 15.72
N GLU A 20 11.77 9.73 15.71
CA GLU A 20 11.95 8.31 16.05
C GLU A 20 12.93 7.60 15.09
N TYR A 21 13.14 8.13 13.89
CA TYR A 21 14.09 7.59 12.91
C TYR A 21 15.52 8.16 13.05
N MET A 22 15.81 8.98 14.08
CA MET A 22 17.15 9.52 14.30
C MET A 22 18.19 8.39 14.44
N GLY A 23 19.26 8.48 13.63
CA GLY A 23 20.33 7.50 13.61
C GLY A 23 19.99 6.17 12.92
N PHE A 24 18.75 5.93 12.49
CA PHE A 24 18.42 4.73 11.70
C PHE A 24 19.21 4.74 10.39
N ARG A 25 19.58 3.56 9.91
CA ARG A 25 20.33 3.38 8.65
C ARG A 25 19.56 2.51 7.69
N VAL A 26 19.75 2.74 6.39
CA VAL A 26 19.30 1.84 5.34
C VAL A 26 20.52 1.19 4.70
N TYR A 27 20.55 -0.14 4.71
CA TYR A 27 21.59 -0.96 4.11
C TYR A 27 21.11 -1.51 2.77
N ASN A 28 21.92 -1.34 1.73
CA ASN A 28 21.77 -2.09 0.49
C ASN A 28 22.34 -3.49 0.67
N LEU A 29 21.57 -4.52 0.32
CA LEU A 29 21.93 -5.93 0.44
C LEU A 29 21.85 -6.60 -0.93
N THR A 30 22.89 -7.33 -1.30
CA THR A 30 22.90 -8.13 -2.54
C THR A 30 23.22 -9.58 -2.20
N PHE A 31 22.35 -10.50 -2.64
CA PHE A 31 22.62 -11.92 -2.55
C PHE A 31 23.40 -12.39 -3.76
N SER A 32 24.43 -13.20 -3.53
CA SER A 32 25.22 -13.85 -4.57
C SER A 32 24.86 -15.32 -4.76
N THR A 33 24.22 -15.95 -3.77
CA THR A 33 23.85 -17.38 -3.81
C THR A 33 22.46 -17.62 -3.22
N GLN A 34 21.79 -18.70 -3.66
CA GLN A 34 20.47 -19.06 -3.14
C GLN A 34 20.55 -19.40 -1.63
N GLU A 35 21.67 -19.99 -1.20
CA GLU A 35 21.92 -20.31 0.21
C GLU A 35 21.94 -19.04 1.09
N GLN A 36 22.52 -17.94 0.62
CA GLN A 36 22.49 -16.66 1.32
C GLN A 36 21.07 -16.15 1.50
N GLN A 37 20.29 -16.15 0.41
CA GLN A 37 18.90 -15.72 0.45
C GLN A 37 18.08 -16.59 1.42
N ASP A 38 18.17 -17.91 1.29
CA ASP A 38 17.41 -18.85 2.11
C ASP A 38 17.77 -18.71 3.60
N LYS A 39 19.07 -18.58 3.94
CA LYS A 39 19.51 -18.36 5.32
C LYS A 39 19.16 -16.98 5.85
N PHE A 40 19.21 -15.95 5.02
CA PHE A 40 18.79 -14.60 5.40
C PHE A 40 17.30 -14.55 5.74
N HIS A 41 16.45 -15.24 4.97
CA HIS A 41 15.02 -15.36 5.24
C HIS A 41 14.71 -16.07 6.58
N LEU A 42 15.66 -16.85 7.12
CA LEU A 42 15.56 -17.42 8.46
C LEU A 42 15.91 -16.43 9.58
N LEU A 43 16.59 -15.31 9.25
CA LEU A 43 16.87 -14.22 10.18
C LEU A 43 15.60 -13.39 10.40
N LYS A 44 14.63 -13.97 11.11
CA LYS A 44 13.43 -13.24 11.52
C LYS A 44 13.81 -12.17 12.54
N SER A 45 13.64 -10.89 12.16
CA SER A 45 13.76 -9.76 13.07
C SER A 45 12.61 -8.79 12.86
N ASP A 46 11.83 -8.57 13.92
CA ASP A 46 10.73 -7.59 13.93
C ASP A 46 11.22 -6.14 13.83
N LEU A 47 12.53 -5.91 14.02
CA LEU A 47 13.16 -4.59 14.04
C LEU A 47 13.72 -4.15 12.68
N ILE A 48 13.75 -5.04 11.69
CA ILE A 48 14.28 -4.74 10.37
C ILE A 48 13.10 -4.55 9.43
N GLU A 49 12.97 -3.34 8.89
CA GLU A 49 11.95 -3.02 7.89
C GLU A 49 12.60 -2.95 6.51
N PHE A 50 12.00 -3.60 5.52
CA PHE A 50 12.51 -3.55 4.15
C PHE A 50 11.74 -2.49 3.36
N TRP A 51 12.44 -1.47 2.86
CA TRP A 51 11.88 -0.59 1.82
C TRP A 51 11.77 -1.35 0.50
N GLN A 52 12.77 -2.20 0.22
CA GLN A 52 12.78 -3.13 -0.89
C GLN A 52 13.35 -4.46 -0.41
N ARG A 53 12.68 -5.58 -0.71
CA ARG A 53 13.19 -6.90 -0.32
C ARG A 53 14.25 -7.37 -1.33
N PRO A 54 15.41 -7.88 -0.86
CA PRO A 54 16.41 -8.43 -1.74
C PRO A 54 15.91 -9.73 -2.41
N ASN A 55 16.22 -9.92 -3.68
CA ASN A 55 15.89 -11.14 -4.40
C ASN A 55 16.97 -11.50 -5.43
N LEU A 56 17.60 -12.66 -5.24
CA LEU A 56 18.67 -13.15 -6.11
C LEU A 56 18.19 -13.41 -7.53
N GLN A 57 17.10 -14.17 -7.69
CA GLN A 57 16.63 -14.64 -9.00
C GLN A 57 16.20 -13.49 -9.91
N ARG A 58 15.86 -12.35 -9.31
CA ARG A 58 15.40 -11.14 -10.00
C ARG A 58 16.43 -10.01 -9.99
N ASN A 59 17.63 -10.25 -9.43
CA ASN A 59 18.68 -9.26 -9.30
C ASN A 59 18.21 -7.96 -8.61
N VAL A 60 17.38 -8.11 -7.57
CA VAL A 60 16.85 -6.99 -6.79
C VAL A 60 17.75 -6.74 -5.60
N VAL A 61 18.29 -5.52 -5.51
CA VAL A 61 19.04 -5.04 -4.34
C VAL A 61 18.05 -4.75 -3.23
N GLY A 62 18.24 -5.36 -2.07
CA GLY A 62 17.40 -5.12 -0.90
C GLY A 62 17.80 -3.83 -0.19
N GLN A 63 16.83 -3.13 0.38
CA GLN A 63 17.02 -1.93 1.19
C GLN A 63 16.44 -2.16 2.59
N ALA A 64 17.32 -2.50 3.54
CA ALA A 64 16.94 -2.84 4.91
C ALA A 64 17.16 -1.65 5.84
N MET A 65 16.08 -1.09 6.38
CA MET A 65 16.10 -0.07 7.42
C MET A 65 16.28 -0.72 8.79
N VAL A 66 17.26 -0.24 9.55
CA VAL A 66 17.68 -0.84 10.83
C VAL A 66 17.83 0.26 11.88
N PRO A 67 17.37 0.04 13.13
CA PRO A 67 17.58 0.97 14.23
C PRO A 67 19.02 0.90 14.80
N PRO A 68 19.52 2.00 15.42
CA PRO A 68 20.86 2.03 16.03
C PRO A 68 21.16 0.91 17.01
N SER A 69 20.16 0.52 17.81
CA SER A 69 20.28 -0.55 18.79
C SER A 69 20.52 -1.93 18.17
N HIS A 70 20.29 -2.11 16.88
CA HIS A 70 20.33 -3.39 16.19
C HIS A 70 21.49 -3.51 15.17
N PHE A 71 22.27 -2.45 14.93
CA PHE A 71 23.40 -2.50 14.00
C PHE A 71 24.41 -3.61 14.31
N PRO A 72 24.92 -3.77 15.55
CA PRO A 72 25.97 -4.77 15.80
C PRO A 72 25.51 -6.18 15.45
N TRP A 73 24.28 -6.53 15.85
CA TRP A 73 23.71 -7.83 15.54
C TRP A 73 23.52 -8.02 14.03
N PHE A 74 22.91 -7.05 13.36
CA PHE A 74 22.58 -7.17 11.94
C PHE A 74 23.84 -7.29 11.07
N GLU A 75 24.84 -6.46 11.33
CA GLU A 75 26.10 -6.47 10.61
C GLU A 75 26.87 -7.78 10.83
N GLU A 76 26.87 -8.32 12.04
CA GLU A 76 27.46 -9.63 12.35
C GLU A 76 26.74 -10.77 11.61
N GLN A 77 25.40 -10.74 11.50
CA GLN A 77 24.67 -11.75 10.74
C GLN A 77 25.01 -11.70 9.25
N LEU A 78 25.08 -10.50 8.67
CA LEU A 78 25.46 -10.33 7.27
C LEU A 78 26.87 -10.86 7.00
N GLU A 79 27.82 -10.58 7.89
CA GLU A 79 29.19 -11.10 7.80
C GLU A 79 29.24 -12.64 7.88
N LYS A 80 28.51 -13.24 8.82
CA LYS A 80 28.42 -14.72 8.94
C LYS A 80 27.83 -15.38 7.70
N LEU A 81 26.90 -14.71 7.02
CA LEU A 81 26.31 -15.19 5.77
C LEU A 81 27.14 -14.81 4.54
N GLY A 82 28.20 -14.01 4.70
CA GLY A 82 29.00 -13.48 3.58
C GLY A 82 28.20 -12.58 2.63
N ILE A 83 27.15 -11.92 3.13
CA ILE A 83 26.30 -11.03 2.32
C ILE A 83 26.97 -9.66 2.24
N GLU A 84 27.23 -9.21 1.01
CA GLU A 84 27.75 -7.88 0.77
C GLU A 84 26.72 -6.81 1.15
N ARG A 85 27.21 -5.78 1.84
CA ARG A 85 26.39 -4.64 2.29
C ARG A 85 27.06 -3.32 1.94
N SER A 86 26.25 -2.33 1.62
CA SER A 86 26.66 -0.93 1.56
C SER A 86 25.64 -0.04 2.26
N LEU A 87 26.05 1.14 2.72
CA LEU A 87 25.14 2.11 3.31
C LEU A 87 24.46 2.91 2.21
N HIS A 88 23.14 2.82 2.15
CA HIS A 88 22.30 3.64 1.26
C HIS A 88 21.92 4.96 1.93
N VAL A 89 21.46 4.90 3.17
CA VAL A 89 21.10 6.06 3.99
C VAL A 89 21.79 5.94 5.34
N THR A 90 22.54 6.97 5.73
CA THR A 90 23.32 6.98 6.98
C THR A 90 22.52 7.47 8.18
N ASP A 91 21.50 8.28 7.95
CA ASP A 91 20.53 8.76 8.94
C ASP A 91 19.18 8.98 8.26
N VAL A 92 18.17 8.17 8.61
CA VAL A 92 16.84 8.22 8.00
C VAL A 92 16.09 9.50 8.36
N PHE A 93 16.29 10.06 9.56
CA PHE A 93 15.65 11.31 9.95
C PHE A 93 16.14 12.48 9.09
N GLU A 94 17.45 12.62 8.88
CA GLU A 94 17.99 13.65 7.99
C GLU A 94 17.58 13.43 6.53
N PHE A 95 17.53 12.17 6.08
CA PHE A 95 17.00 11.84 4.75
C PHE A 95 15.53 12.27 4.59
N LEU A 96 14.69 12.01 5.59
CA LEU A 96 13.28 12.41 5.55
C LEU A 96 13.09 13.92 5.59
N LYS A 97 13.94 14.66 6.31
CA LYS A 97 13.91 16.14 6.29
C LYS A 97 14.14 16.73 4.91
N GLU A 98 14.91 16.04 4.07
CA GLU A 98 15.18 16.46 2.69
C GLU A 98 14.14 15.93 1.70
N LYS A 99 13.73 14.66 1.84
CA LYS A 99 13.00 13.92 0.81
C LYS A 99 11.51 13.77 1.06
N ASP A 100 11.02 13.97 2.28
CA ASP A 100 9.58 13.83 2.57
C ASP A 100 8.78 14.83 1.72
N PRO A 101 7.93 14.36 0.79
CA PRO A 101 7.23 15.24 -0.14
C PRO A 101 6.04 15.95 0.52
N THR A 102 5.78 15.74 1.82
CA THR A 102 4.68 16.37 2.57
C THR A 102 4.65 17.87 2.30
N PRO A 103 3.64 18.39 1.57
CA PRO A 103 3.54 19.82 1.35
C PRO A 103 3.22 20.53 2.67
N MET A 104 3.83 21.69 2.92
CA MET A 104 3.26 22.64 3.88
C MET A 104 1.83 22.97 3.42
N LEU A 105 0.81 22.85 4.29
CA LEU A 105 -0.61 23.14 4.01
C LEU A 105 -0.79 24.25 2.96
N ARG A 106 -1.20 23.91 1.74
CA ARG A 106 -1.47 24.89 0.68
C ARG A 106 -2.98 25.07 0.53
N ASN A 107 -3.49 26.19 1.04
CA ASN A 107 -4.88 26.58 0.80
C ASN A 107 -5.11 26.83 -0.71
N ASN A 108 -6.27 26.38 -1.22
CA ASN A 108 -6.76 26.63 -2.59
C ASN A 108 -5.90 26.04 -3.73
N ARG A 109 -5.91 24.72 -3.89
CA ARG A 109 -5.57 24.07 -5.16
C ARG A 109 -6.75 23.27 -5.69
N ASN A 110 -6.92 23.28 -7.00
CA ASN A 110 -7.74 22.26 -7.67
C ASN A 110 -7.07 20.91 -7.44
N PHE A 111 -7.87 19.89 -7.18
CA PHE A 111 -7.38 18.52 -7.06
C PHE A 111 -6.72 18.10 -8.38
N ASP A 112 -5.48 17.59 -8.33
CA ASP A 112 -4.77 17.03 -9.47
C ASP A 112 -4.05 15.73 -9.08
N TYR A 113 -3.76 14.86 -10.04
CA TYR A 113 -3.08 13.58 -9.74
C TYR A 113 -1.56 13.72 -9.60
N THR A 114 -1.07 14.85 -9.07
CA THR A 114 0.37 15.16 -8.96
C THR A 114 0.81 15.59 -7.57
N ASP A 115 -0.03 15.37 -6.56
CA ASP A 115 0.26 15.69 -5.16
C ASP A 115 -0.28 14.61 -4.21
N PHE A 116 0.14 14.67 -2.94
CA PHE A 116 -0.32 13.78 -1.88
C PHE A 116 -1.24 14.51 -0.91
N TYR A 117 -2.54 14.37 -1.14
CA TYR A 117 -3.57 15.04 -0.35
C TYR A 117 -3.86 14.35 0.98
N ARG A 118 -4.24 15.11 2.00
CA ARG A 118 -4.76 14.58 3.26
C ARG A 118 -6.08 13.85 3.02
N TYR A 119 -6.44 12.95 3.93
CA TYR A 119 -7.65 12.14 3.80
C TYR A 119 -8.92 12.98 3.65
N ASN A 120 -9.03 14.09 4.40
CA ASN A 120 -10.18 14.99 4.29
C ASN A 120 -10.27 15.69 2.92
N GLU A 121 -9.13 16.04 2.32
CA GLU A 121 -9.08 16.62 0.98
C GLU A 121 -9.50 15.59 -0.08
N ILE A 122 -9.08 14.33 0.08
CA ILE A 122 -9.53 13.22 -0.75
C ILE A 122 -11.05 13.06 -0.63
N LEU A 123 -11.61 13.01 0.58
CA LEU A 123 -13.07 12.91 0.78
C LEU A 123 -13.84 14.07 0.13
N ASN A 124 -13.33 15.31 0.26
CA ASN A 124 -13.93 16.47 -0.39
C ASN A 124 -13.89 16.37 -1.92
N HIS A 125 -12.79 15.88 -2.48
CA HIS A 125 -12.68 15.62 -3.91
C HIS A 125 -13.68 14.56 -4.37
N LEU A 126 -13.82 13.45 -3.63
CA LEU A 126 -14.81 12.42 -3.97
C LEU A 126 -16.24 12.97 -3.94
N ASN A 127 -16.58 13.77 -2.92
CA ASN A 127 -17.90 14.41 -2.85
C ASN A 127 -18.13 15.36 -4.03
N THR A 128 -17.13 16.17 -4.38
CA THR A 128 -17.17 17.06 -5.56
C THR A 128 -17.38 16.24 -6.85
N LEU A 129 -16.70 15.10 -6.98
CA LEU A 129 -16.85 14.19 -8.10
C LEU A 129 -18.28 13.64 -8.15
N LYS A 130 -18.81 13.13 -7.04
CA LYS A 130 -20.21 12.67 -6.92
C LYS A 130 -21.21 13.75 -7.36
N GLU A 131 -21.05 14.98 -6.86
CA GLU A 131 -21.91 16.12 -7.20
C GLU A 131 -21.85 16.45 -8.70
N SER A 132 -20.68 16.36 -9.33
CA SER A 132 -20.50 16.61 -10.76
C SER A 132 -21.27 15.63 -11.66
N TYR A 133 -21.56 14.42 -11.16
CA TYR A 133 -22.34 13.39 -11.86
C TYR A 133 -23.80 13.30 -11.39
N ALA A 134 -24.26 14.12 -10.44
CA ALA A 134 -25.59 13.99 -9.84
C ALA A 134 -26.75 14.12 -10.85
N ASN A 135 -26.56 14.90 -11.93
CA ASN A 135 -27.55 15.08 -13.00
C ASN A 135 -27.19 14.30 -14.28
N ASN A 136 -26.19 13.42 -14.25
CA ASN A 136 -25.80 12.63 -15.40
C ASN A 136 -26.79 11.46 -15.59
N PRO A 137 -27.50 11.36 -16.72
CA PRO A 137 -28.50 10.31 -16.91
C PRO A 137 -27.91 8.92 -17.18
N ASN A 138 -26.59 8.81 -17.40
CA ASN A 138 -25.95 7.59 -17.87
C ASN A 138 -25.01 6.94 -16.85
N ILE A 139 -24.54 7.69 -15.84
CA ILE A 139 -23.49 7.26 -14.91
C ILE A 139 -23.93 7.61 -13.49
N ASN A 140 -23.86 6.63 -12.60
CA ASN A 140 -24.02 6.80 -11.17
C ASN A 140 -22.65 6.79 -10.50
N VAL A 141 -22.38 7.80 -9.68
CA VAL A 141 -21.22 7.87 -8.79
C VAL A 141 -21.73 8.00 -7.37
N ASP A 142 -21.53 6.96 -6.56
CA ASP A 142 -21.91 6.93 -5.16
C ASP A 142 -20.70 6.78 -4.26
N ILE A 143 -20.80 7.33 -3.05
CA ILE A 143 -19.84 7.16 -1.97
C ILE A 143 -20.60 6.49 -0.84
N ILE A 144 -20.13 5.32 -0.43
CA ILE A 144 -20.76 4.51 0.60
C ILE A 144 -19.81 4.47 1.79
N GLN A 145 -20.31 4.86 2.96
CA GLN A 145 -19.59 4.72 4.22
C GLN A 145 -19.92 3.37 4.87
N HIS A 146 -18.89 2.61 5.22
CA HIS A 146 -19.01 1.35 5.94
C HIS A 146 -18.23 1.44 7.25
N GLY A 147 -18.88 1.97 8.29
CA GLY A 147 -18.29 2.12 9.61
C GLY A 147 -17.27 3.27 9.71
N VAL A 148 -16.40 3.15 10.71
CA VAL A 148 -15.34 4.11 11.02
C VAL A 148 -14.09 3.37 11.49
N THR A 149 -12.93 4.03 11.36
CA THR A 149 -11.66 3.57 11.90
C THR A 149 -11.59 3.68 13.43
N ASP A 150 -10.54 3.14 14.04
CA ASP A 150 -10.28 3.25 15.49
C ASP A 150 -10.14 4.70 15.98
N GLN A 151 -9.70 5.63 15.11
CA GLN A 151 -9.66 7.07 15.40
C GLN A 151 -10.87 7.84 14.85
N ASN A 152 -11.99 7.16 14.58
CA ASN A 152 -13.27 7.74 14.15
C ASN A 152 -13.24 8.45 12.78
N ARG A 153 -12.38 8.04 11.85
CA ARG A 153 -12.46 8.49 10.46
C ARG A 153 -13.45 7.62 9.69
N PRO A 154 -14.28 8.20 8.79
CA PRO A 154 -15.20 7.40 7.99
C PRO A 154 -14.41 6.46 7.08
N LEU A 155 -14.80 5.19 7.04
CA LEU A 155 -14.31 4.23 6.05
C LEU A 155 -15.25 4.24 4.85
N VAL A 156 -14.75 4.63 3.68
CA VAL A 156 -15.60 4.84 2.49
C VAL A 156 -15.08 4.08 1.27
N TYR A 157 -16.00 3.72 0.40
CA TYR A 157 -15.70 3.23 -0.95
C TYR A 157 -16.59 3.93 -1.97
N LEU A 158 -16.07 4.09 -3.20
CA LEU A 158 -16.81 4.57 -4.35
C LEU A 158 -17.49 3.41 -5.05
N LYS A 159 -18.70 3.66 -5.53
CA LYS A 159 -19.41 2.79 -6.46
C LYS A 159 -19.70 3.57 -7.74
N ILE A 160 -19.12 3.12 -8.85
CA ILE A 160 -19.26 3.76 -10.16
C ILE A 160 -19.91 2.76 -11.12
N SER A 161 -21.02 3.14 -11.73
CA SER A 161 -21.79 2.22 -12.58
C SER A 161 -22.60 2.98 -13.63
N ARG A 162 -23.14 2.26 -14.62
CA ARG A 162 -24.17 2.81 -15.50
C ARG A 162 -25.48 3.02 -14.75
N ALA A 163 -26.16 4.12 -15.03
CA ALA A 163 -27.49 4.44 -14.49
C ALA A 163 -28.59 3.55 -15.11
N THR A 164 -28.49 2.24 -14.89
CA THR A 164 -29.36 1.20 -15.44
C THR A 164 -29.62 0.13 -14.37
N THR A 165 -30.69 -0.64 -14.52
CA THR A 165 -30.98 -1.78 -13.63
C THR A 165 -30.22 -3.07 -13.99
N ALA A 166 -29.43 -3.04 -15.07
CA ALA A 166 -28.68 -4.20 -15.53
C ALA A 166 -27.59 -4.58 -14.51
N ILE A 167 -27.59 -5.85 -14.11
CA ILE A 167 -26.57 -6.39 -13.21
C ILE A 167 -25.31 -6.67 -14.03
N ARG A 168 -24.21 -5.99 -13.70
CA ARG A 168 -22.92 -6.18 -14.36
C ARG A 168 -21.93 -6.94 -13.48
N PRO A 169 -20.90 -7.55 -14.06
CA PRO A 169 -19.74 -7.99 -13.31
C PRO A 169 -19.05 -6.81 -12.60
N VAL A 170 -18.37 -7.09 -11.50
CA VAL A 170 -17.72 -6.07 -10.66
C VAL A 170 -16.21 -6.12 -10.82
N VAL A 171 -15.58 -4.95 -10.82
CA VAL A 171 -14.15 -4.77 -10.57
C VAL A 171 -13.98 -4.09 -9.21
N ILE A 172 -13.19 -4.67 -8.33
CA ILE A 172 -12.80 -4.09 -7.04
C ILE A 172 -11.35 -3.62 -7.15
N ILE A 173 -11.08 -2.36 -6.80
CA ILE A 173 -9.71 -1.83 -6.67
C ILE A 173 -9.54 -1.20 -5.29
N GLU A 174 -8.45 -1.49 -4.62
CA GLU A 174 -8.07 -0.83 -3.38
C GLU A 174 -6.63 -0.33 -3.37
N ALA A 175 -6.40 0.73 -2.59
CA ALA A 175 -5.11 1.35 -2.37
C ALA A 175 -4.99 1.85 -0.93
N GLY A 176 -3.77 2.22 -0.53
CA GLY A 176 -3.51 2.77 0.81
C GLY A 176 -3.75 1.75 1.93
N ILE A 177 -3.63 0.45 1.66
CA ILE A 177 -3.63 -0.60 2.69
C ILE A 177 -2.39 -0.48 3.58
N ILE A 178 -1.24 -0.17 2.98
CA ILE A 178 -0.02 0.24 3.68
C ILE A 178 0.07 1.78 3.58
N PRO A 179 0.00 2.51 4.70
CA PRO A 179 -0.22 3.95 4.69
C PRO A 179 0.98 4.81 4.26
N ASN A 180 2.22 4.30 4.30
CA ASN A 180 3.39 5.03 3.82
C ASN A 180 3.57 4.94 2.29
N GLU A 181 2.82 4.07 1.60
CA GLU A 181 2.87 3.85 0.15
C GLU A 181 1.99 4.87 -0.59
N TRP A 182 2.28 6.16 -0.40
CA TRP A 182 1.42 7.26 -0.82
C TRP A 182 1.04 7.24 -2.30
N ILE A 183 1.93 6.74 -3.18
CA ILE A 183 1.73 6.69 -4.63
C ILE A 183 0.53 5.84 -5.07
N THR A 184 0.09 4.89 -4.23
CA THR A 184 -1.07 4.03 -4.51
C THR A 184 -2.38 4.83 -4.59
N ILE A 185 -2.51 5.89 -3.79
CA ILE A 185 -3.71 6.72 -3.68
C ILE A 185 -3.94 7.56 -4.95
N PRO A 186 -3.00 8.41 -5.44
CA PRO A 186 -3.20 9.11 -6.69
C PRO A 186 -3.29 8.15 -7.88
N ALA A 187 -2.68 6.96 -7.82
CA ALA A 187 -2.84 5.95 -8.87
C ALA A 187 -4.28 5.43 -8.99
N VAL A 188 -4.93 5.12 -7.86
CA VAL A 188 -6.33 4.67 -7.89
C VAL A 188 -7.29 5.81 -8.22
N LEU A 189 -7.02 7.04 -7.77
CA LEU A 189 -7.86 8.19 -8.10
C LEU A 189 -7.72 8.58 -9.58
N ASN A 190 -6.51 8.49 -10.16
CA ASN A 190 -6.32 8.61 -11.61
C ASN A 190 -7.12 7.53 -12.36
N THR A 191 -7.12 6.30 -11.85
CA THR A 191 -7.90 5.19 -12.44
C THR A 191 -9.40 5.52 -12.46
N VAL A 192 -9.94 6.09 -11.38
CA VAL A 192 -11.35 6.54 -11.32
C VAL A 192 -11.66 7.52 -12.45
N ASP A 193 -10.82 8.53 -12.66
CA ASP A 193 -11.01 9.51 -13.74
C ASP A 193 -10.97 8.87 -15.12
N ARG A 194 -10.02 7.97 -15.37
CA ARG A 194 -9.90 7.27 -16.66
C ARG A 194 -11.10 6.38 -16.95
N ILE A 195 -11.70 5.77 -15.93
CA ILE A 195 -12.92 4.97 -16.07
C ILE A 195 -14.12 5.87 -16.42
N LEU A 196 -14.22 7.04 -15.78
CA LEU A 196 -15.29 8.00 -16.03
C LEU A 196 -15.19 8.65 -17.43
N GLU A 197 -13.96 8.86 -17.92
CA GLU A 197 -13.69 9.30 -19.30
C GLU A 197 -14.03 8.21 -20.35
N GLY A 198 -13.82 6.94 -20.00
CA GLY A 198 -13.94 5.80 -20.92
C GLY A 198 -15.27 5.04 -20.80
N SER A 199 -16.24 5.39 -21.65
CA SER A 199 -17.59 4.78 -21.66
C SER A 199 -17.60 3.25 -21.68
N ALA A 200 -16.67 2.61 -22.41
CA ALA A 200 -16.57 1.17 -22.57
C ALA A 200 -16.29 0.42 -21.25
N TYR A 201 -15.54 1.02 -20.32
CA TYR A 201 -15.24 0.42 -19.02
C TYR A 201 -16.48 0.29 -18.15
N LEU A 202 -17.36 1.29 -18.20
CA LEU A 202 -18.65 1.30 -17.50
C LEU A 202 -19.71 0.46 -18.20
N ASP A 203 -19.58 0.23 -19.50
CA ASP A 203 -20.46 -0.69 -20.23
C ASP A 203 -20.20 -2.14 -19.82
N ALA A 204 -18.93 -2.48 -19.56
CA ALA A 204 -18.52 -3.83 -19.18
C ALA A 204 -18.66 -4.15 -17.68
N PHE A 205 -18.38 -3.18 -16.78
CA PHE A 205 -18.27 -3.43 -15.35
C PHE A 205 -18.93 -2.35 -14.47
N ASP A 206 -19.39 -2.78 -13.29
CA ASP A 206 -19.55 -1.91 -12.13
C ASP A 206 -18.21 -1.84 -11.39
N TRP A 207 -17.83 -0.66 -10.88
CA TRP A 207 -16.56 -0.44 -10.22
C TRP A 207 -16.76 -0.12 -8.75
N ILE A 208 -16.05 -0.83 -7.89
CA ILE A 208 -15.99 -0.59 -6.44
C ILE A 208 -14.55 -0.20 -6.11
N VAL A 209 -14.36 1.02 -5.61
CA VAL A 209 -13.01 1.58 -5.42
C VAL A 209 -12.83 2.03 -3.98
N VAL A 210 -11.83 1.50 -3.29
CA VAL A 210 -11.43 1.93 -1.94
C VAL A 210 -10.15 2.76 -2.06
N PRO A 211 -10.22 4.11 -2.03
CA PRO A 211 -9.05 4.93 -2.33
C PRO A 211 -8.01 4.92 -1.21
N VAL A 212 -8.45 4.80 0.05
CA VAL A 212 -7.58 4.72 1.22
C VAL A 212 -8.16 3.69 2.19
N VAL A 213 -7.61 2.48 2.17
CA VAL A 213 -8.02 1.40 3.10
C VAL A 213 -7.66 1.73 4.54
N ASN A 214 -6.52 2.41 4.79
CA ASN A 214 -6.03 2.77 6.12
C ASN A 214 -5.97 4.29 6.36
N PRO A 215 -7.11 4.99 6.54
CA PRO A 215 -7.11 6.45 6.72
C PRO A 215 -6.34 6.93 7.95
N ASP A 216 -6.39 6.18 9.06
CA ASP A 216 -5.72 6.58 10.30
C ASP A 216 -4.20 6.49 10.17
N GLY A 217 -3.70 5.37 9.65
CA GLY A 217 -2.29 5.22 9.35
C GLY A 217 -1.83 6.25 8.32
N TYR A 218 -2.63 6.50 7.27
CA TYR A 218 -2.28 7.46 6.23
C TYR A 218 -2.12 8.86 6.82
N GLU A 219 -3.09 9.32 7.61
CA GLU A 219 -3.00 10.61 8.28
C GLU A 219 -1.80 10.71 9.24
N TYR A 220 -1.49 9.61 9.94
CA TYR A 220 -0.33 9.54 10.82
C TYR A 220 1.00 9.68 10.07
N THR A 221 1.10 9.20 8.83
CA THR A 221 2.29 9.42 7.99
C THR A 221 2.48 10.87 7.56
N HIS A 222 1.40 11.63 7.47
CA HIS A 222 1.46 13.06 7.18
C HIS A 222 1.86 13.87 8.41
N THR A 223 1.42 13.49 9.61
CA THR A 223 1.58 14.30 10.84
C THR A 223 2.72 13.89 11.76
N ASN A 224 3.12 12.61 11.78
CA ASN A 224 3.99 12.06 12.81
C ASN A 224 5.18 11.28 12.25
N LEU A 225 4.94 10.12 11.65
CA LEU A 225 5.99 9.20 11.18
C LEU A 225 5.74 8.82 9.73
N ARG A 226 6.50 9.42 8.80
CA ARG A 226 6.32 9.24 7.35
C ARG A 226 6.40 7.80 6.90
N LEU A 227 7.19 6.96 7.58
CA LEU A 227 7.38 5.55 7.22
C LEU A 227 6.45 4.60 7.98
N TRP A 228 5.47 5.08 8.74
CA TRP A 228 4.50 4.23 9.44
C TRP A 228 3.73 3.33 8.46
N SER A 229 3.55 2.05 8.80
CA SER A 229 3.01 1.02 7.90
C SER A 229 1.78 0.26 8.42
N LYS A 230 1.33 0.54 9.66
CA LYS A 230 0.23 -0.18 10.31
C LYS A 230 -1.06 0.64 10.40
N SER A 231 -2.16 0.03 10.84
CA SER A 231 -3.33 0.76 11.36
C SER A 231 -2.96 1.58 12.60
N ARG A 232 -3.95 2.20 13.26
CA ARG A 232 -3.76 2.92 14.54
C ARG A 232 -4.58 2.34 15.69
N SER A 233 -5.02 1.08 15.58
CA SER A 233 -5.79 0.42 16.62
C SER A 233 -4.98 0.22 17.90
N THR A 234 -5.66 0.23 19.04
CA THR A 234 -5.06 0.03 20.36
C THR A 234 -5.58 -1.24 21.04
N ARG A 235 -6.14 -2.17 20.26
CA ARG A 235 -6.83 -3.38 20.74
C ARG A 235 -5.91 -4.43 21.39
N SER A 236 -4.61 -4.40 21.10
CA SER A 236 -3.66 -5.34 21.69
C SER A 236 -3.37 -5.00 23.17
N ASN A 237 -2.82 -5.95 23.91
CA ASN A 237 -2.38 -5.74 25.31
C ASN A 237 -1.31 -4.64 25.47
N LEU A 238 -0.55 -4.34 24.41
CA LEU A 238 0.43 -3.26 24.35
C LEU A 238 -0.02 -2.12 23.45
N GLY A 239 -1.30 -2.02 23.09
CA GLY A 239 -1.80 -1.11 22.06
C GLY A 239 -1.55 0.37 22.33
N ILE A 240 -1.38 0.76 23.61
CA ILE A 240 -1.03 2.14 23.99
C ILE A 240 0.42 2.46 23.61
N ILE A 241 1.34 1.50 23.74
CA ILE A 241 2.77 1.67 23.50
C ILE A 241 3.09 1.35 22.03
N CYS A 242 2.46 0.30 21.51
CA CYS A 242 2.69 -0.27 20.19
C CYS A 242 1.36 -0.38 19.44
N PRO A 243 0.79 0.76 19.00
CA PRO A 243 -0.47 0.76 18.28
C PRO A 243 -0.32 0.14 16.89
N GLY A 244 -1.45 -0.31 16.37
CA GLY A 244 -1.62 -0.69 14.98
C GLY A 244 -1.33 -2.15 14.68
N VAL A 245 -2.02 -2.61 13.65
CA VAL A 245 -1.92 -3.94 13.03
C VAL A 245 -1.49 -3.76 11.58
N ASN A 246 -0.66 -4.67 11.08
CA ASN A 246 -0.42 -4.76 9.64
C ASN A 246 -1.69 -5.28 8.96
N ILE A 247 -2.43 -4.40 8.30
CA ILE A 247 -3.73 -4.72 7.70
C ILE A 247 -3.58 -5.85 6.66
N ASN A 248 -2.48 -5.87 5.91
CA ASN A 248 -2.20 -6.92 4.92
C ASN A 248 -1.61 -8.21 5.52
N ARG A 249 -1.68 -8.40 6.85
CA ARG A 249 -1.46 -9.67 7.57
C ARG A 249 -2.68 -10.10 8.38
N ASN A 250 -3.77 -9.34 8.32
CA ASN A 250 -4.94 -9.49 9.21
C ASN A 250 -6.13 -10.22 8.55
N PHE A 251 -5.94 -10.88 7.40
CA PHE A 251 -7.00 -11.65 6.75
C PHE A 251 -6.99 -13.13 7.18
N ASP A 252 -8.16 -13.78 7.18
CA ASP A 252 -8.35 -15.17 7.61
C ASP A 252 -7.93 -16.19 6.54
N LEU A 253 -6.64 -16.21 6.21
CA LEU A 253 -6.05 -17.22 5.36
C LEU A 253 -4.58 -17.44 5.74
N ASP A 254 -4.28 -18.64 6.26
CA ASP A 254 -2.97 -18.99 6.84
C ASP A 254 -2.49 -17.99 7.91
N TRP A 255 -3.43 -17.32 8.59
CA TRP A 255 -3.20 -16.16 9.43
C TRP A 255 -2.09 -16.37 10.48
N SER A 256 -1.23 -15.36 10.65
CA SER A 256 -0.14 -15.32 11.64
C SER A 256 0.96 -16.39 11.48
N HIS A 257 1.18 -16.91 10.28
CA HIS A 257 2.15 -17.99 10.06
C HIS A 257 3.47 -17.56 9.38
N PHE A 258 3.42 -16.99 8.17
CA PHE A 258 4.58 -16.52 7.41
C PHE A 258 4.60 -15.00 7.25
N ASP A 259 5.81 -14.43 7.30
CA ASP A 259 6.07 -12.99 7.23
C ASP A 259 5.12 -12.18 8.12
N SER A 260 4.91 -12.68 9.34
CA SER A 260 3.96 -12.18 10.31
C SER A 260 4.54 -12.28 11.72
N SER A 261 4.07 -11.44 12.63
CA SER A 261 4.47 -11.43 14.04
C SER A 261 3.25 -11.41 14.95
N SER A 262 3.40 -12.03 16.13
CA SER A 262 2.47 -11.93 17.26
C SER A 262 2.84 -10.79 18.21
N SER A 263 3.97 -10.11 17.99
CA SER A 263 4.42 -8.98 18.80
C SER A 263 3.72 -7.69 18.36
N PRO A 264 2.96 -7.00 19.23
CA PRO A 264 2.29 -5.75 18.87
C PRO A 264 3.23 -4.64 18.37
N CYS A 265 4.49 -4.67 18.79
CA CYS A 265 5.50 -3.68 18.41
C CYS A 265 6.14 -3.97 17.04
N SER A 266 5.91 -5.14 16.47
CA SER A 266 6.38 -5.47 15.13
C SER A 266 5.57 -4.70 14.08
N HIS A 267 6.24 -4.29 13.01
CA HIS A 267 5.60 -3.82 11.78
C HIS A 267 4.84 -4.93 11.05
N LEU A 268 5.10 -6.21 11.38
CA LEU A 268 4.42 -7.40 10.84
C LEU A 268 3.31 -7.93 11.77
N TYR A 269 2.93 -7.18 12.81
CA TYR A 269 1.91 -7.61 13.76
C TYR A 269 0.57 -7.91 13.05
N ALA A 270 0.10 -9.16 13.11
CA ALA A 270 -1.10 -9.60 12.38
C ALA A 270 -2.44 -9.32 13.08
N GLY A 271 -2.41 -8.71 14.27
CA GLY A 271 -3.60 -8.44 15.07
C GLY A 271 -3.88 -9.51 16.12
N VAL A 272 -4.94 -9.31 16.89
CA VAL A 272 -5.35 -10.25 17.96
C VAL A 272 -6.11 -11.46 17.41
N GLU A 273 -6.74 -11.30 16.26
CA GLU A 273 -7.46 -12.32 15.50
C GLU A 273 -7.59 -11.88 14.03
N PRO A 274 -7.88 -12.78 13.08
CA PRO A 274 -8.23 -12.39 11.72
C PRO A 274 -9.42 -11.42 11.71
N PHE A 275 -9.37 -10.43 10.83
CA PHE A 275 -10.35 -9.35 10.73
C PHE A 275 -10.54 -8.57 12.03
N SER A 276 -9.51 -8.44 12.88
CA SER A 276 -9.61 -7.58 14.07
C SER A 276 -9.81 -6.10 13.72
N GLU A 277 -9.34 -5.66 12.56
CA GLU A 277 -9.33 -4.27 12.12
C GLU A 277 -10.59 -3.86 11.35
N PRO A 278 -11.17 -2.66 11.58
CA PRO A 278 -12.32 -2.20 10.81
C PRO A 278 -11.99 -2.05 9.31
N GLU A 279 -10.73 -1.74 8.99
CA GLU A 279 -10.22 -1.66 7.62
C GLU A 279 -10.29 -3.01 6.89
N THR A 280 -9.88 -4.12 7.52
CA THR A 280 -10.01 -5.46 6.91
C THR A 280 -11.46 -5.92 6.86
N LYS A 281 -12.29 -5.52 7.84
CA LYS A 281 -13.74 -5.78 7.82
C LYS A 281 -14.44 -5.09 6.64
N LEU A 282 -14.03 -3.88 6.27
CA LEU A 282 -14.52 -3.21 5.05
C LEU A 282 -14.24 -4.09 3.82
N LEU A 283 -12.99 -4.53 3.63
CA LEU A 283 -12.64 -5.36 2.48
C LEU A 283 -13.37 -6.71 2.49
N LYS A 284 -13.52 -7.33 3.66
CA LYS A 284 -14.37 -8.52 3.83
C LYS A 284 -15.81 -8.26 3.38
N HIS A 285 -16.40 -7.14 3.81
CA HIS A 285 -17.76 -6.77 3.42
C HIS A 285 -17.92 -6.64 1.91
N LEU A 286 -16.92 -6.06 1.20
CA LEU A 286 -16.97 -5.97 -0.26
C LEU A 286 -16.96 -7.35 -0.94
N ILE A 287 -16.23 -8.32 -0.38
CA ILE A 287 -16.24 -9.70 -0.90
C ILE A 287 -17.55 -10.40 -0.59
N ASP A 288 -18.09 -10.24 0.62
CA ASP A 288 -19.39 -10.79 0.99
C ASP A 288 -20.53 -10.21 0.11
N GLU A 289 -20.49 -8.91 -0.18
CA GLU A 289 -21.53 -8.20 -0.94
C GLU A 289 -21.41 -8.39 -2.46
N TYR A 290 -20.20 -8.27 -3.01
CA TYR A 290 -19.97 -8.22 -4.45
C TYR A 290 -19.29 -9.46 -5.02
N GLY A 291 -18.67 -10.30 -4.19
CA GLY A 291 -17.73 -11.35 -4.62
C GLY A 291 -18.28 -12.34 -5.65
N THR A 292 -19.57 -12.65 -5.61
CA THR A 292 -20.23 -13.54 -6.61
C THR A 292 -20.28 -12.95 -8.02
N ARG A 293 -20.22 -11.62 -8.14
CA ARG A 293 -20.18 -10.89 -9.42
C ARG A 293 -18.79 -10.32 -9.73
N THR A 294 -17.88 -10.30 -8.76
CA THR A 294 -16.55 -9.75 -8.95
C THR A 294 -15.73 -10.62 -9.88
N ARG A 295 -15.32 -10.06 -11.02
CA ARG A 295 -14.40 -10.72 -11.95
C ARG A 295 -12.95 -10.42 -11.63
N LEU A 296 -12.67 -9.19 -11.17
CA LEU A 296 -11.33 -8.69 -10.94
C LEU A 296 -11.22 -8.00 -9.59
N TYR A 297 -10.17 -8.34 -8.84
CA TYR A 297 -9.71 -7.61 -7.67
C TYR A 297 -8.26 -7.15 -7.90
N LEU A 298 -8.00 -5.87 -7.67
CA LEU A 298 -6.66 -5.28 -7.72
C LEU A 298 -6.32 -4.64 -6.37
N SER A 299 -5.18 -5.03 -5.80
CA SER A 299 -4.55 -4.34 -4.68
C SER A 299 -3.38 -3.52 -5.22
N LEU A 300 -3.38 -2.21 -4.96
CA LEU A 300 -2.25 -1.34 -5.29
C LEU A 300 -1.36 -1.18 -4.05
N GLN A 301 -0.09 -1.58 -4.19
CA GLN A 301 0.97 -1.43 -3.18
C GLN A 301 2.21 -0.77 -3.81
N ASN A 302 3.30 -0.59 -3.07
CA ASN A 302 4.52 0.06 -3.59
C ASN A 302 5.79 -0.67 -3.17
N ASN A 303 5.91 -1.96 -3.52
CA ASN A 303 7.10 -2.78 -3.21
C ASN A 303 8.16 -2.87 -4.33
N GLY A 304 8.05 -2.09 -5.41
CA GLY A 304 9.17 -1.91 -6.34
C GLY A 304 9.07 -2.61 -7.70
N GLY A 305 7.93 -2.52 -8.39
CA GLY A 305 7.80 -2.92 -9.79
C GLY A 305 7.45 -4.39 -9.98
N PHE A 306 6.46 -4.88 -9.24
CA PHE A 306 5.97 -6.25 -9.38
C PHE A 306 4.49 -6.27 -9.77
N LEU A 307 4.13 -7.17 -10.67
CA LEU A 307 2.74 -7.54 -10.91
C LEU A 307 2.58 -8.98 -10.46
N THR A 308 2.01 -9.17 -9.28
CA THR A 308 1.90 -10.50 -8.69
C THR A 308 0.47 -11.00 -8.62
N TYR A 309 0.33 -12.30 -8.55
CA TYR A 309 -0.94 -12.98 -8.35
C TYR A 309 -0.78 -14.11 -7.32
N PRO A 310 -1.88 -14.65 -6.76
CA PRO A 310 -1.79 -15.68 -5.73
C PRO A 310 -0.99 -16.93 -6.15
N TRP A 311 -0.32 -17.58 -5.21
CA TRP A 311 -0.43 -17.35 -3.76
C TRP A 311 0.77 -16.60 -3.18
N HIS A 312 0.53 -15.80 -2.14
CA HIS A 312 1.54 -15.30 -1.21
C HIS A 312 1.80 -16.32 -0.10
N PHE A 313 0.77 -16.96 0.46
CA PHE A 313 0.90 -17.85 1.61
C PHE A 313 1.53 -19.22 1.27
N GLU A 314 1.54 -19.61 -0.01
CA GLU A 314 2.05 -20.90 -0.48
C GLU A 314 2.93 -20.74 -1.72
N LYS A 315 4.03 -21.50 -1.80
CA LYS A 315 4.88 -21.61 -3.01
C LYS A 315 4.27 -22.58 -4.03
N ALA A 316 3.00 -22.33 -4.38
CA ALA A 316 2.24 -23.13 -5.32
C ALA A 316 1.46 -22.24 -6.29
N ALA A 317 1.19 -22.78 -7.47
CA ALA A 317 0.32 -22.14 -8.44
C ALA A 317 -1.14 -22.26 -7.98
N SER A 318 -1.89 -21.16 -8.00
CA SER A 318 -3.34 -21.26 -7.83
C SER A 318 -3.96 -22.05 -9.00
N GLY A 319 -5.16 -22.61 -8.81
CA GLY A 319 -5.88 -23.28 -9.90
C GLY A 319 -6.18 -22.37 -11.10
N MET A 320 -5.98 -21.05 -10.94
CA MET A 320 -6.20 -20.03 -11.97
C MET A 320 -4.89 -19.43 -12.49
N PHE A 321 -3.72 -20.01 -12.16
CA PHE A 321 -2.42 -19.42 -12.46
C PHE A 321 -2.26 -19.08 -13.95
N ARG A 322 -2.74 -19.94 -14.85
CA ARG A 322 -2.59 -19.73 -16.30
C ARG A 322 -3.32 -18.47 -16.76
N GLN A 323 -4.54 -18.26 -16.28
CA GLN A 323 -5.33 -17.08 -16.63
C GLN A 323 -4.69 -15.81 -16.05
N HIS A 324 -4.26 -15.85 -14.78
CA HIS A 324 -3.53 -14.75 -14.17
C HIS A 324 -2.25 -14.42 -14.95
N HIS A 325 -1.47 -15.43 -15.32
CA HIS A 325 -0.20 -15.21 -15.98
C HIS A 325 -0.38 -14.63 -17.39
N LEU A 326 -1.34 -15.12 -18.17
CA LEU A 326 -1.60 -14.57 -19.51
C LEU A 326 -2.10 -13.13 -19.45
N THR A 327 -3.10 -12.84 -18.62
CA THR A 327 -3.57 -11.47 -18.38
C THR A 327 -2.48 -10.56 -17.83
N GLY A 328 -1.62 -11.09 -16.95
CA GLY A 328 -0.48 -10.37 -16.42
C GLY A 328 0.57 -10.03 -17.48
N ILE A 329 0.79 -10.89 -18.47
CA ILE A 329 1.68 -10.62 -19.61
C ILE A 329 1.18 -9.41 -20.40
N ASP A 330 -0.13 -9.37 -20.69
CA ASP A 330 -0.73 -8.24 -21.40
C ASP A 330 -0.53 -6.92 -20.63
N ALA A 331 -0.67 -6.98 -19.30
CA ALA A 331 -0.47 -5.84 -18.42
C ALA A 331 0.99 -5.36 -18.40
N VAL A 332 1.96 -6.25 -18.15
CA VAL A 332 3.38 -5.84 -18.10
C VAL A 332 3.91 -5.36 -19.45
N ASN A 333 3.37 -5.88 -20.56
CA ASN A 333 3.71 -5.40 -21.90
C ASN A 333 3.13 -4.01 -22.20
N ALA A 334 2.04 -3.62 -21.53
CA ALA A 334 1.41 -2.31 -21.69
C ALA A 334 2.07 -1.22 -20.83
N MET A 335 2.66 -1.61 -19.69
CA MET A 335 3.41 -0.73 -18.79
C MET A 335 4.77 -0.33 -19.41
N ASN A 336 5.21 0.89 -19.14
CA ASN A 336 6.48 1.45 -19.58
C ASN A 336 7.61 1.10 -18.62
N GLU A 337 7.33 1.02 -17.32
CA GLU A 337 8.29 0.55 -16.33
C GLU A 337 8.40 -0.98 -16.38
N ASN A 338 9.57 -1.51 -16.00
CA ASN A 338 9.80 -2.96 -16.04
C ASN A 338 9.17 -3.65 -14.83
N TYR A 339 7.96 -4.18 -14.99
CA TYR A 339 7.30 -4.98 -13.96
C TYR A 339 7.67 -6.46 -14.05
N ILE A 340 8.05 -7.05 -12.90
CA ILE A 340 8.28 -8.49 -12.80
C ILE A 340 6.94 -9.18 -12.52
N LEU A 341 6.56 -10.10 -13.40
CA LEU A 341 5.34 -10.90 -13.29
C LEU A 341 5.58 -12.26 -12.63
N GLY A 342 4.67 -12.69 -11.74
CA GLY A 342 4.60 -14.09 -11.31
C GLY A 342 3.72 -14.34 -10.09
N ALA A 343 3.70 -15.58 -9.63
CA ALA A 343 3.09 -15.92 -8.35
C ALA A 343 3.86 -15.24 -7.21
N ALA A 344 3.16 -14.55 -6.31
CA ALA A 344 3.78 -13.65 -5.35
C ALA A 344 4.85 -14.31 -4.49
N SER A 345 4.59 -15.50 -3.94
CA SER A 345 5.55 -16.22 -3.10
C SER A 345 6.82 -16.67 -3.83
N VAL A 346 6.73 -16.85 -5.15
CA VAL A 346 7.86 -17.20 -6.02
C VAL A 346 8.63 -15.93 -6.38
N VAL A 347 7.91 -14.86 -6.73
CA VAL A 347 8.50 -13.56 -7.09
C VAL A 347 9.27 -12.97 -5.92
N PHE A 348 8.68 -12.94 -4.72
CA PHE A 348 9.33 -12.43 -3.52
C PHE A 348 10.32 -13.42 -2.90
N GLY A 349 10.24 -14.72 -3.23
CA GLY A 349 11.09 -15.76 -2.67
C GLY A 349 10.69 -16.20 -1.25
N GLU A 350 9.70 -15.56 -0.66
CA GLU A 350 9.16 -15.83 0.67
C GLU A 350 7.64 -15.99 0.64
N ARG A 351 7.08 -16.52 1.72
CA ARG A 351 5.63 -16.60 1.89
C ARG A 351 5.16 -15.47 2.79
N ALA A 352 3.97 -14.95 2.51
CA ALA A 352 3.29 -14.00 3.39
C ALA A 352 1.86 -14.47 3.64
N SER A 353 1.47 -14.48 4.90
CA SER A 353 0.17 -14.98 5.32
C SER A 353 -0.82 -13.84 5.58
N GLY A 354 -2.12 -14.14 5.52
CA GLY A 354 -3.17 -13.20 5.86
C GLY A 354 -3.21 -11.96 4.95
N THR A 355 -2.88 -12.11 3.66
CA THR A 355 -2.92 -11.03 2.67
C THR A 355 -4.32 -10.86 2.08
N SER A 356 -4.66 -9.65 1.65
CA SER A 356 -5.96 -9.35 1.02
C SER A 356 -6.16 -10.16 -0.26
N VAL A 357 -5.17 -10.14 -1.15
CA VAL A 357 -5.20 -10.81 -2.47
C VAL A 357 -5.44 -12.33 -2.34
N ASP A 358 -4.76 -12.99 -1.40
CA ASP A 358 -4.97 -14.42 -1.21
C ASP A 358 -6.32 -14.72 -0.57
N TYR A 359 -6.75 -13.95 0.44
CA TYR A 359 -8.09 -14.11 1.03
C TYR A 359 -9.17 -13.99 -0.04
N VAL A 360 -9.10 -12.94 -0.86
CA VAL A 360 -10.05 -12.71 -1.95
C VAL A 360 -10.05 -13.88 -2.94
N ARG A 361 -8.88 -14.37 -3.36
CA ARG A 361 -8.79 -15.52 -4.26
C ARG A 361 -9.36 -16.79 -3.63
N SER A 362 -9.12 -17.03 -2.34
CA SER A 362 -9.65 -18.20 -1.61
C SER A 362 -11.18 -18.21 -1.54
N ASN A 363 -11.82 -17.04 -1.63
CA ASN A 363 -13.27 -16.88 -1.70
C ASN A 363 -13.84 -17.01 -3.13
N GLY A 364 -13.08 -17.57 -4.07
CA GLY A 364 -13.59 -18.00 -5.37
C GLY A 364 -13.52 -16.96 -6.49
N LEU A 365 -12.91 -15.80 -6.26
CA LEU A 365 -12.73 -14.81 -7.32
C LEU A 365 -11.76 -15.29 -8.40
N LEU A 366 -12.02 -14.88 -9.65
CA LEU A 366 -11.32 -15.38 -10.83
C LEU A 366 -9.96 -14.74 -11.03
N TYR A 367 -9.92 -13.41 -11.11
CA TYR A 367 -8.71 -12.62 -11.31
C TYR A 367 -8.42 -11.77 -10.08
N THR A 368 -7.23 -11.95 -9.52
CA THR A 368 -6.76 -11.24 -8.33
C THR A 368 -5.29 -10.89 -8.55
N PHE A 369 -4.95 -9.60 -8.53
CA PHE A 369 -3.58 -9.14 -8.69
C PHE A 369 -3.17 -8.16 -7.61
N ASN A 370 -1.88 -8.17 -7.29
CA ASN A 370 -1.20 -7.10 -6.60
C ASN A 370 -0.35 -6.32 -7.62
N ILE A 371 -0.54 -5.01 -7.70
CA ILE A 371 0.34 -4.11 -8.45
C ILE A 371 1.23 -3.42 -7.44
N ASP A 372 2.45 -3.93 -7.28
CA ASP A 372 3.49 -3.30 -6.49
C ASP A 372 4.15 -2.23 -7.36
N ILE A 373 3.60 -1.02 -7.30
CA ILE A 373 4.03 0.14 -8.07
C ILE A 373 5.55 0.32 -7.93
N VAL A 374 6.20 0.72 -9.02
CA VAL A 374 7.65 0.97 -9.06
C VAL A 374 8.08 1.95 -7.96
N GLN A 375 9.21 1.65 -7.32
CA GLN A 375 9.93 2.59 -6.47
C GLN A 375 11.06 3.21 -7.29
N ARG A 376 11.41 4.47 -7.01
CA ARG A 376 12.59 5.13 -7.61
C ARG A 376 13.65 5.35 -6.53
N GLY A 377 14.65 6.18 -6.79
CA GLY A 377 15.87 6.30 -5.96
C GLY A 377 15.67 6.56 -4.45
N ASN A 378 14.48 6.96 -4.00
CA ASN A 378 14.15 7.20 -2.59
C ASN A 378 13.14 6.18 -2.01
N GLY A 379 12.98 5.01 -2.63
CA GLY A 379 12.02 3.99 -2.19
C GLY A 379 10.57 4.48 -2.31
N VAL A 380 9.82 4.40 -1.20
CA VAL A 380 8.41 4.85 -1.10
C VAL A 380 8.24 6.38 -1.09
N LEU A 381 9.32 7.15 -1.05
CA LEU A 381 9.30 8.62 -1.09
C LEU A 381 9.35 9.11 -2.55
N ILE A 382 8.21 9.01 -3.23
CA ILE A 382 8.08 9.46 -4.62
C ILE A 382 7.96 11.00 -4.67
N PRO A 383 8.83 11.71 -5.41
CA PRO A 383 8.69 13.15 -5.60
C PRO A 383 7.44 13.53 -6.40
N ALA A 384 6.82 14.68 -6.10
CA ALA A 384 5.60 15.14 -6.78
C ALA A 384 5.73 15.19 -8.33
N GLY A 385 6.91 15.58 -8.84
CA GLY A 385 7.17 15.65 -10.29
C GLY A 385 7.15 14.28 -11.00
N GLU A 386 7.20 13.18 -10.25
CA GLU A 386 7.22 11.83 -10.80
C GLU A 386 5.83 11.15 -10.80
N ILE A 387 4.92 11.63 -9.95
CA ILE A 387 3.61 11.01 -9.70
C ILE A 387 2.86 10.78 -11.01
N ARG A 388 2.75 11.81 -11.88
CA ARG A 388 2.01 11.69 -13.14
C ARG A 388 2.50 10.53 -14.01
N SER A 389 3.82 10.42 -14.18
CA SER A 389 4.41 9.35 -14.99
C SER A 389 4.07 7.97 -14.45
N ILE A 390 4.05 7.82 -13.13
CA ILE A 390 3.79 6.55 -12.45
C ILE A 390 2.29 6.19 -12.51
N VAL A 391 1.39 7.14 -12.22
CA VAL A 391 -0.05 6.86 -12.22
C VAL A 391 -0.60 6.59 -13.62
N ASP A 392 -0.05 7.24 -14.65
CA ASP A 392 -0.37 6.94 -16.04
C ASP A 392 0.14 5.54 -16.45
N ASP A 393 1.29 5.13 -15.90
CA ASP A 393 1.84 3.80 -16.16
C ASP A 393 1.01 2.69 -15.53
N VAL A 394 0.64 2.87 -14.25
CA VAL A 394 -0.26 1.97 -13.53
C VAL A 394 -1.59 1.82 -14.27
N TRP A 395 -2.16 2.93 -14.78
CA TRP A 395 -3.38 2.87 -15.58
C TRP A 395 -3.23 2.02 -16.85
N ARG A 396 -2.08 2.06 -17.54
CA ARG A 396 -1.84 1.20 -18.71
C ARG A 396 -1.93 -0.28 -18.35
N GLY A 397 -1.33 -0.67 -17.23
CA GLY A 397 -1.43 -2.03 -16.70
C GLY A 397 -2.88 -2.41 -16.36
N ILE A 398 -3.58 -1.56 -15.61
CA ILE A 398 -4.99 -1.80 -15.22
C ILE A 398 -5.88 -1.91 -16.45
N SER A 399 -5.76 -0.99 -17.40
CA SER A 399 -6.53 -0.97 -18.65
C SER A 399 -6.31 -2.25 -19.46
N ALA A 400 -5.06 -2.72 -19.59
CA ALA A 400 -4.75 -3.97 -20.27
C ALA A 400 -5.37 -5.19 -19.57
N ILE A 401 -5.28 -5.28 -18.24
CA ILE A 401 -5.94 -6.34 -17.47
C ILE A 401 -7.44 -6.34 -17.76
N VAL A 402 -8.08 -5.18 -17.61
CA VAL A 402 -9.53 -5.01 -17.78
C VAL A 402 -9.94 -5.41 -19.20
N ASN A 403 -9.25 -4.92 -20.23
CA ASN A 403 -9.54 -5.25 -21.62
C ASN A 403 -9.38 -6.75 -21.93
N SER A 404 -8.49 -7.46 -21.24
CA SER A 404 -8.31 -8.91 -21.43
C SER A 404 -9.46 -9.75 -20.85
N ILE A 405 -10.30 -9.17 -19.99
CA ILE A 405 -11.38 -9.87 -19.26
C ILE A 405 -12.79 -9.33 -19.56
N ILE A 406 -12.90 -8.35 -20.46
CA ILE A 406 -14.16 -7.97 -21.11
C ILE A 406 -14.60 -9.13 -21.99
#